data_AF-A0A522NH48-F1
#
_entry.id   AF-A0A522NH48-F1
#
_cell.length_a   1.000
_cell.length_b   1.000
_cell.length_c   1.000
_cell.angle_alpha   90.00
_cell.angle_beta   90.00
_cell.angle_gamma   90.00
#
_symmetry.space_group_name_H-M   'P 1'
#
loop_
_entity.id
_entity.type
_entity.pdbx_description
1 polymer ?
#
loop_
_entity_poly.entity_id
_entity_poly.type
_entity_poly.pdbx_seq_one_letter_code
_entity_poly.pdbx_strand_id
1 'polypeptide(L)' 'MTLQAAEVIVRPVISEKSMDQTQRGKYTFRVHRDANKHQIKAAVEELF' A
#
# COMPACT_ATOMS: atom_id res chain seq x y z
N MET A 1 -2.13 17.21 10.05
CA MET A 1 -2.61 17.27 8.65
C MET A 1 -2.99 15.86 8.24
N THR A 2 -4.13 15.67 7.59
CA THR A 2 -4.57 14.36 7.07
C THR A 2 -3.89 14.10 5.72
N LEU A 3 -3.20 12.97 5.60
CA LEU A 3 -2.59 12.52 4.34
C LEU A 3 -3.69 12.16 3.34
N GLN A 4 -3.52 12.54 2.07
CA GLN A 4 -4.37 12.06 0.98
C GLN A 4 -4.02 10.62 0.60
N ALA A 5 -4.96 9.88 -0.01
CA ALA A 5 -4.75 8.49 -0.39
C ALA A 5 -3.49 8.29 -1.27
N ALA A 6 -3.27 9.20 -2.22
CA ALA A 6 -2.10 9.20 -3.10
C ALA A 6 -0.76 9.45 -2.36
N GLU A 7 -0.79 10.11 -1.20
CA GLU A 7 0.39 10.29 -0.34
C GLU A 7 0.63 9.06 0.54
N VAL A 8 -0.45 8.37 0.96
CA VAL A 8 -0.39 7.16 1.79
C VAL A 8 0.26 6.00 1.04
N ILE A 9 -0.11 5.75 -0.23
CA ILE A 9 0.45 4.67 -1.06
C ILE A 9 1.51 5.25 -2.00
N VAL A 10 2.79 5.09 -1.63
CA VAL A 10 3.90 5.75 -2.34
C VAL A 10 4.29 5.01 -3.63
N ARG A 11 4.48 3.69 -3.56
CA ARG A 11 4.84 2.85 -4.72
C ARG A 11 4.70 1.35 -4.43
N PRO A 12 4.48 0.48 -5.43
CA PRO A 12 4.57 -0.96 -5.24
C PRO A 12 6.01 -1.38 -4.90
N VAL A 13 6.15 -2.44 -4.11
CA VAL A 13 7.44 -3.06 -3.81
C VAL A 13 7.63 -4.24 -4.74
N ILE A 14 8.64 -4.17 -5.60
CA ILE A 14 8.98 -5.24 -6.55
C ILE A 14 10.21 -5.98 -6.05
N SER A 15 10.05 -7.28 -5.83
CA SER A 15 11.06 -8.23 -5.39
C SER A 15 10.55 -9.63 -5.68
N GLU A 16 11.42 -10.64 -5.76
CA GLU A 16 11.00 -12.04 -5.95
C GLU A 16 9.93 -12.45 -4.91
N LYS A 17 10.13 -12.03 -3.66
CA LYS A 17 9.20 -12.31 -2.57
C LYS A 17 7.84 -11.66 -2.77
N SER A 18 7.76 -10.38 -3.17
CA SER A 18 6.47 -9.72 -3.39
C SER A 18 5.75 -10.26 -4.62
N MET A 19 6.50 -10.69 -5.64
CA MET A 19 5.95 -11.38 -6.80
C MET A 19 5.35 -12.75 -6.43
N ASP A 20 6.03 -13.55 -5.61
CA ASP A 20 5.46 -14.81 -5.06
C ASP A 20 4.16 -14.58 -4.27
N GLN A 21 4.14 -13.56 -3.41
CA GLN A 21 2.95 -13.23 -2.62
C GLN A 21 1.76 -12.79 -3.48
N THR A 22 2.00 -12.19 -4.64
CA THR A 22 0.95 -11.78 -5.57
C THR A 22 0.13 -12.96 -6.06
N GLN A 23 0.75 -14.13 -6.24
CA GLN A 23 0.04 -15.37 -6.61
C GLN A 23 -0.97 -15.83 -5.54
N ARG A 24 -0.80 -15.34 -4.29
CA ARG A 24 -1.70 -15.60 -3.16
C ARG A 24 -2.67 -14.46 -2.92
N GLY A 25 -2.83 -13.53 -3.87
CA GLY A 25 -3.67 -12.34 -3.75
C GLY A 25 -3.14 -11.30 -2.76
N LYS A 26 -1.85 -11.35 -2.40
CA LYS A 26 -1.23 -10.42 -1.46
C LYS A 26 -0.29 -9.46 -2.19
N TYR A 27 -0.62 -8.17 -2.13
CA TYR A 27 0.15 -7.10 -2.75
C TYR A 27 0.96 -6.33 -1.70
N THR A 28 2.14 -5.85 -2.08
CA THR A 28 3.05 -5.14 -1.15
C THR A 28 3.33 -3.74 -1.69
N PHE A 29 3.06 -2.74 -0.85
CA PHE A 29 3.31 -1.33 -1.16
C PHE A 29 4.23 -0.71 -0.12
N ARG A 30 5.03 0.24 -0.56
CA ARG A 30 5.69 1.20 0.32
C ARG A 30 4.68 2.29 0.64
N VAL A 31 4.51 2.54 1.93
CA VAL A 31 3.55 3.52 2.45
C VAL A 31 4.26 4.68 3.14
N HIS A 32 3.54 5.78 3.35
CA HIS A 32 4.04 6.90 4.14
C HIS A 32 4.38 6.46 5.56
N ARG A 33 5.47 6.98 6.14
CA ARG A 33 5.98 6.54 7.46
C ARG A 33 4.97 6.74 8.59
N ASP A 34 4.17 7.80 8.48
CA ASP A 34 3.18 8.18 9.50
C ASP A 34 1.79 7.57 9.25
N ALA A 35 1.61 6.79 8.17
CA ALA A 35 0.33 6.17 7.86
C ALA A 35 0.07 4.94 8.74
N ASN A 36 -1.11 4.89 9.36
CA ASN A 36 -1.55 3.73 10.13
C ASN A 36 -2.33 2.72 9.27
N LYS A 37 -2.62 1.53 9.82
CA LYS A 37 -3.30 0.45 9.09
C LYS A 37 -4.70 0.81 8.60
N HIS A 38 -5.44 1.63 9.33
CA HIS A 38 -6.78 2.07 8.92
C HIS A 38 -6.71 3.02 7.72
N GLN A 39 -5.76 3.96 7.74
CA GLN A 39 -5.51 4.87 6.62
C GLN A 39 -5.04 4.13 5.38
N ILE A 40 -4.15 3.14 5.53
CA ILE A 40 -3.67 2.32 4.41
C ILE A 40 -4.83 1.53 3.79
N LYS A 41 -5.71 0.95 4.61
CA LYS A 41 -6.91 0.25 4.12
C LYS A 41 -7.80 1.20 3.31
N ALA A 42 -8.16 2.35 3.87
CA ALA A 42 -9.00 3.34 3.20
C ALA A 42 -8.36 3.84 1.89
N ALA A 43 -7.06 4.12 1.90
CA ALA A 43 -6.34 4.57 0.70
C ALA A 43 -6.29 3.51 -0.40
N VAL A 44 -6.16 2.22 -0.05
CA VAL A 44 -6.22 1.13 -1.04
C VAL A 44 -7.63 1.00 -1.62
N GLU A 45 -8.67 1.06 -0.79
CA GLU A 45 -10.08 1.00 -1.22
C GLU A 45 -10.51 2.22 -2.07
N GLU A 46 -9.84 3.37 -1.90
CA GLU A 46 -10.10 4.59 -2.67
C GLU A 46 -9.39 4.58 -4.03
N LEU A 47 -8.17 4.05 -4.11
CA LEU A 47 -7.34 4.10 -5.32
C LEU A 47 -7.54 2.93 -6.28
N PHE A 48 -8.07 1.78 -5.82
CA PHE A 48 -8.17 0.52 -6.57
C PHE A 48 -9.50 -0.17 -6.34
#